data_AF-A0A4Q0VXS3-F1
#
_entry.id   AF-A0A4Q0VXS3-F1
#
_cell.length_a   1.000
_cell.length_b   1.000
_cell.length_c   1.000
_cell.angle_alpha   90.00
_cell.angle_beta   90.00
_cell.angle_gamma   90.00
#
_symmetry.space_group_name_H-M   'P 1'
#
loop_
_entity.id
_entity.type
_entity.pdbx_description
1 polymer ?
#
loop_
_entity_poly.entity_id
_entity_poly.type
_entity_poly.pdbx_seq_one_letter_code
_entity_poly.pdbx_strand_id
1 'polypeptide(L)' 'MTKLREEQRGWIKYRDEEAKKRSKVFEGGTMESLEYISTQARITKERCFELVEEYM' A
#
# COMPACT_ATOMS: atom_id res chain seq x y z
N MET A 1 12.15 -9.16 -15.55
CA MET A 1 12.07 -7.74 -15.14
C MET A 1 10.80 -7.03 -15.58
N THR A 2 10.33 -7.17 -16.84
CA THR A 2 9.11 -6.48 -17.32
C THR A 2 7.85 -6.88 -16.54
N LYS A 3 7.64 -8.18 -16.32
CA LYS A 3 6.51 -8.71 -15.54
C LYS A 3 6.47 -8.17 -14.11
N LEU A 4 7.57 -8.29 -13.37
CA LEU A 4 7.68 -7.74 -12.02
C LEU A 4 7.38 -6.24 -11.97
N ARG A 5 7.84 -5.47 -12.98
CA ARG A 5 7.54 -4.02 -13.06
C ARG A 5 6.04 -3.75 -13.24
N GLU A 6 5.35 -4.53 -14.07
CA GLU A 6 3.90 -4.41 -14.26
C GLU A 6 3.13 -4.78 -12.98
N GLU A 7 3.55 -5.85 -12.32
CA GLU A 7 3.00 -6.27 -11.02
C GLU A 7 3.19 -5.21 -9.95
N GLN A 8 4.38 -4.60 -9.84
CA GLN A 8 4.61 -3.51 -8.90
C GLN A 8 3.73 -2.28 -9.18
N ARG A 9 3.48 -1.95 -10.46
CA ARG A 9 2.56 -0.85 -10.81
C ARG A 9 1.12 -1.15 -10.41
N GLY A 10 0.67 -2.40 -10.59
CA GLY A 10 -0.63 -2.85 -10.11
C GLY A 10 -0.73 -2.80 -8.58
N TRP A 11 0.33 -3.27 -7.91
CA TRP A 11 0.42 -3.26 -6.47
C TRP A 11 0.39 -1.84 -5.86
N ILE A 12 1.07 -0.86 -6.48
CA ILE A 12 1.02 0.55 -6.03
C ILE A 12 -0.42 1.09 -6.09
N LYS A 13 -1.16 0.79 -7.17
CA LYS A 13 -2.56 1.21 -7.30
C LYS A 13 -3.41 0.59 -6.20
N TYR A 14 -3.26 -0.71 -5.97
CA TYR A 14 -3.95 -1.41 -4.88
C TYR A 14 -3.67 -0.78 -3.51
N ARG A 15 -2.39 -0.53 -3.19
CA ARG A 15 -1.98 0.10 -1.93
C ARG A 15 -2.67 1.46 -1.74
N ASP A 16 -2.67 2.30 -2.77
CA ASP A 16 -3.20 3.65 -2.67
C ASP A 16 -4.74 3.66 -2.64
N GLU A 17 -5.40 2.75 -3.34
CA GLU A 17 -6.86 2.56 -3.28
C GLU A 17 -7.31 2.05 -1.90
N GLU A 18 -6.62 1.05 -1.35
CA GLU A 18 -6.95 0.51 -0.02
C GLU A 18 -6.68 1.54 1.08
N ALA A 19 -5.59 2.32 0.98
CA ALA A 19 -5.30 3.40 1.91
C ALA A 19 -6.39 4.49 1.89
N LYS A 20 -6.83 4.92 0.69
CA LYS A 20 -7.94 5.88 0.55
C LYS A 20 -9.25 5.33 1.12
N LYS A 21 -9.54 4.06 0.85
CA LYS A 21 -10.76 3.41 1.32
C LYS A 21 -10.82 3.36 2.84
N ARG A 22 -9.71 3.03 3.51
CA ARG A 22 -9.64 2.96 4.97
C ARG A 22 -9.65 4.34 5.62
N SER A 23 -8.91 5.30 5.06
CA SER A 23 -8.86 6.65 5.60
C SER A 23 -10.20 7.36 5.57
N LYS A 24 -11.01 7.10 4.54
CA LYS A 24 -12.33 7.74 4.34
C LYS A 24 -13.32 7.51 5.48
N VAL A 25 -13.14 6.48 6.32
CA VAL A 25 -13.93 6.28 7.54
C VAL A 25 -13.77 7.46 8.51
N PHE A 26 -12.65 8.17 8.43
CA PHE A 26 -12.27 9.28 9.30
C PHE A 26 -12.32 10.64 8.60
N GLU A 27 -12.99 10.72 7.45
CA GLU A 27 -13.03 11.89 6.56
C GLU A 27 -13.25 13.21 7.32
N GLY A 28 -12.36 14.18 7.10
CA GLY A 28 -12.42 15.51 7.71
C GLY A 28 -11.78 15.62 9.10
N GLY A 29 -11.25 14.53 9.66
CA GLY A 29 -10.49 14.51 10.92
C GLY A 29 -8.98 14.30 10.73
N THR A 30 -8.19 14.56 11.77
CA THR A 30 -6.74 14.27 11.75
C THR A 30 -6.42 12.77 11.63
N MET A 31 -7.36 11.92 12.06
CA MET A 31 -7.25 10.46 11.95
C MET A 31 -7.27 9.97 10.50
N GLU A 32 -7.87 10.71 9.56
CA GLU A 32 -7.87 10.35 8.14
C GLU A 32 -6.46 10.25 7.57
N SER A 33 -5.65 11.29 7.77
CA SER A 33 -4.27 11.32 7.28
C SER A 33 -3.41 10.25 7.97
N LEU A 34 -3.63 10.03 9.27
CA LEU A 34 -2.93 8.99 10.02
C LEU A 34 -3.26 7.59 9.49
N GLU A 35 -4.54 7.27 9.29
CA GLU A 35 -4.99 5.98 8.78
C GLU A 35 -4.49 5.73 7.36
N TYR A 36 -4.49 6.77 6.51
CA TYR A 36 -3.94 6.71 5.15
C TYR A 36 -2.46 6.30 5.16
N ILE A 37 -1.63 7.04 5.90
CA ILE A 37 -0.19 6.81 5.97
C ILE A 37 0.12 5.46 6.63
N SER A 38 -0.57 5.12 7.71
CA SER A 38 -0.44 3.85 8.43
C SER A 38 -0.74 2.66 7.52
N THR A 39 -1.83 2.75 6.74
CA THR A 39 -2.20 1.69 5.78
C THR A 39 -1.14 1.53 4.69
N GLN A 40 -0.67 2.62 4.10
CA GLN A 40 0.39 2.56 3.09
C GLN A 40 1.67 1.93 3.65
N ALA A 41 2.08 2.29 4.87
CA ALA A 41 3.27 1.77 5.51
C ALA A 41 3.16 0.26 5.79
N ARG A 42 2.02 -0.20 6.31
CA ARG A 42 1.77 -1.62 6.60
C ARG A 42 1.81 -2.46 5.33
N ILE A 43 1.05 -2.08 4.30
CA ILE A 43 1.00 -2.81 3.02
C ILE A 43 2.38 -2.83 2.35
N THR A 44 3.12 -1.71 2.40
CA THR A 44 4.49 -1.64 1.87
C THR A 44 5.44 -2.58 2.59
N LYS A 45 5.36 -2.65 3.92
CA LYS A 45 6.15 -3.59 4.72
C LYS A 45 5.87 -5.05 4.35
N GLU A 46 4.60 -5.42 4.20
CA GLU A 46 4.19 -6.76 3.76
C GLU A 46 4.79 -7.09 2.38
N ARG A 47 4.66 -6.17 1.41
CA ARG A 47 5.23 -6.35 0.06
C ARG A 47 6.76 -6.47 0.06
N CYS A 48 7.46 -5.76 0.94
CA CYS A 48 8.91 -5.89 1.06
C CYS A 48 9.32 -7.30 1.46
N PHE A 49 8.59 -7.93 2.40
CA PHE A 49 8.88 -9.31 2.78
C PHE A 49 8.60 -10.29 1.64
N GLU A 50 7.47 -10.15 0.94
CA GLU A 50 7.15 -10.97 -0.23
C GLU A 50 8.24 -10.89 -1.30
N LEU A 51 8.74 -9.68 -1.60
CA LEU A 51 9.76 -9.50 -2.63
C LEU A 51 11.12 -10.08 -2.25
N VAL A 52 11.46 -10.04 -0.96
CA VAL A 52 12.67 -10.71 -0.45
C VAL A 52 12.50 -12.22 -0.59
N GLU A 53 11.37 -12.77 -0.13
CA GLU A 53 11.12 -14.22 -0.19
C GLU A 53 11.09 -14.77 -1.63
N GLU A 54 10.55 -14.01 -2.59
CA GLU A 54 10.44 -14.47 -3.98
C GLU A 54 11.71 -14.26 -4.82
N TYR A 55 12.54 -13.27 -4.51
CA TYR A 55 13.61 -12.81 -5.41
C TYR A 55 15.02 -12.72 -4.79
N MET A 56 15.18 -12.94 -3.48
CA MET A 56 16.50 -12.96 -2.80
C MET A 56 16.79 -14.33 -2.19
#